data_AF-A0AAE4LXD7-F1
#
_entry.id   AF-A0AAE4LXD7-F1
#
_cell.length_a   1.000
_cell.length_b   1.000
_cell.length_c   1.000
_cell.angle_alpha   90.00
_cell.angle_beta   90.00
_cell.angle_gamma   90.00
#
_symmetry.space_group_name_H-M   'P 1'
#
loop_
_entity.id
_entity.type
_entity.pdbx_description
1 polymer ?
#
loop_
_entity_poly.entity_id
_entity_poly.type
_entity_poly.pdbx_seq_one_letter_code
_entity_poly.pdbx_strand_id
1 'polypeptide(L)' 'MSRYAANYWINRYTIFDISRLLSDKSLSFVQISDMFSFSSQAYLSRYVQQNLGFNPTEYRT' A
#
# COMPACT_ATOMS: atom_id res chain seq x y z
N MET A 1 -7.03 5.31 -27.10
CA MET A 1 -6.36 4.12 -26.53
C MET A 1 -5.61 4.55 -25.28
N SER A 2 -6.16 4.29 -24.08
CA SER A 2 -5.51 4.71 -22.84
C SER A 2 -4.15 4.01 -22.72
N ARG A 3 -3.06 4.77 -22.80
CA ARG A 3 -1.66 4.30 -22.73
C ARG A 3 -1.23 3.87 -21.32
N TYR A 4 -2.14 3.33 -20.52
CA TYR A 4 -1.85 2.84 -19.18
C TYR A 4 -2.21 1.36 -19.14
N ALA A 5 -1.22 0.50 -18.89
CA ALA A 5 -1.42 -0.94 -18.76
C ALA A 5 -2.47 -1.25 -17.68
N ALA A 6 -3.17 -2.38 -17.76
CA ALA A 6 -4.12 -2.81 -16.72
C ALA A 6 -3.49 -2.79 -15.31
N ASN A 7 -2.20 -3.10 -15.21
CA ASN A 7 -1.41 -2.96 -13.99
C ASN A 7 -1.43 -1.55 -13.38
N TYR A 8 -1.50 -0.49 -14.19
CA TYR A 8 -1.56 0.88 -13.69
C TYR A 8 -2.85 1.12 -12.90
N TRP A 9 -3.99 0.68 -13.44
CA TRP A 9 -5.28 0.83 -12.76
C TRP A 9 -5.39 -0.09 -11.55
N ILE A 10 -4.93 -1.34 -11.67
CA ILE A 10 -4.88 -2.29 -10.54
C ILE A 10 -4.05 -1.70 -9.40
N ASN A 11 -2.82 -1.24 -9.68
CA ASN A 11 -1.97 -0.61 -8.67
C ASN A 11 -2.63 0.62 -8.04
N ARG A 12 -3.37 1.42 -8.82
CA ARG A 12 -4.06 2.62 -8.30
C ARG A 12 -5.18 2.30 -7.32
N TYR A 13 -5.94 1.24 -7.56
CA TYR A 13 -6.98 0.79 -6.63
C TYR A 13 -6.35 0.11 -5.40
N THR A 14 -5.35 -0.74 -5.62
CA THR A 14 -4.60 -1.39 -4.53
C THR A 14 -3.98 -0.37 -3.58
N ILE A 15 -3.32 0.68 -4.09
CA ILE A 15 -2.70 1.68 -3.22
C ILE A 15 -3.73 2.53 -2.45
N PHE A 16 -4.89 2.81 -3.06
CA PHE A 16 -5.97 3.51 -2.38
C PHE A 16 -6.50 2.69 -1.20
N ASP A 17 -6.78 1.40 -1.43
CA ASP A 17 -7.25 0.51 -0.37
C ASP A 17 -6.21 0.32 0.74
N ILE A 18 -4.93 0.15 0.37
CA ILE A 18 -3.82 0.11 1.34
C ILE A 18 -3.80 1.39 2.18
N SER A 19 -3.93 2.57 1.58
CA SER A 19 -3.91 3.84 2.31
C SER A 19 -5.07 3.97 3.31
N ARG A 20 -6.27 3.49 2.93
CA ARG A 20 -7.43 3.48 3.83
C ARG A 20 -7.21 2.55 5.02
N LEU A 21 -6.66 1.37 4.78
CA LEU A 21 -6.38 0.39 5.84
C LEU A 21 -5.23 0.82 6.75
N LEU A 22 -4.22 1.52 6.20
CA LEU A 22 -3.15 2.10 7.00
C LEU A 22 -3.65 3.19 7.97
N SER A 23 -4.72 3.90 7.59
CA SER A 23 -5.35 4.93 8.45
C SER A 23 -6.19 4.32 9.58
N ASP A 24 -6.54 3.04 9.46
CA ASP A 24 -7.28 2.31 10.48
C ASP A 24 -6.31 1.79 11.56
N LYS A 25 -6.35 2.42 12.74
CA LYS A 25 -5.50 2.05 13.89
C LYS A 25 -5.82 0.68 14.48
N SER A 26 -6.95 0.06 14.12
CA SER A 26 -7.28 -1.31 14.54
C SER A 26 -6.47 -2.37 13.79
N LEU A 27 -5.87 -2.00 12.64
CA LEU A 27 -5.10 -2.91 11.81
C LEU A 27 -3.59 -2.71 12.02
N SER A 28 -2.89 -3.82 12.25
CA SER A 28 -1.43 -3.82 12.28
C SER A 28 -0.85 -3.84 10.86
N PHE A 29 0.38 -3.35 10.72
CA PHE A 29 1.08 -3.32 9.45
C PHE A 29 1.34 -4.74 8.92
N VAL A 30 1.47 -5.70 9.84
CA VAL A 30 1.56 -7.13 9.56
C VAL A 30 0.27 -7.63 8.90
N GLN A 31 -0.88 -7.36 9.51
CA GLN A 31 -2.18 -7.78 8.97
C GLN A 31 -2.43 -7.20 7.57
N ILE A 32 -2.08 -5.93 7.35
CA ILE A 32 -2.20 -5.31 6.02
C ILE A 32 -1.27 -5.99 5.02
N SER A 33 -0.03 -6.30 5.40
CA SER A 33 0.90 -7.06 4.55
C SER A 33 0.32 -8.41 4.13
N ASP A 34 -0.27 -9.13 5.07
CA ASP A 34 -0.85 -10.45 4.84
C ASP A 34 -2.11 -10.37 3.95
N MET A 35 -2.99 -9.38 4.19
CA MET A 35 -4.22 -9.18 3.40
C MET A 35 -3.97 -8.96 1.91
N PHE A 36 -2.89 -8.26 1.57
CA PHE A 36 -2.49 -8.03 0.17
C PHE A 36 -1.44 -9.02 -0.33
N SER A 37 -1.13 -10.07 0.45
CA SER A 37 -0.15 -11.11 0.11
C SER A 37 1.24 -10.54 -0.22
N PHE A 38 1.66 -9.47 0.45
CA PHE A 38 3.04 -8.99 0.35
C PHE A 38 3.97 -10.00 1.00
N SER A 39 5.06 -10.33 0.30
CA SER A 39 6.08 -11.27 0.78
C SER A 39 6.80 -10.81 2.05
N SER A 40 6.76 -9.52 2.34
CA SER A 40 7.27 -8.95 3.59
C SER A 40 6.72 -7.54 3.84
N GLN A 41 6.70 -7.14 5.10
CA GLN A 41 6.37 -5.77 5.51
C GLN A 41 7.34 -4.74 4.90
N ALA A 42 8.61 -5.08 4.72
CA ALA A 42 9.58 -4.20 4.06
C ALA A 42 9.23 -3.96 2.58
N TYR A 43 8.68 -4.96 1.91
CA TYR A 43 8.22 -4.82 0.53
C TYR A 43 6.96 -3.95 0.43
N LEU A 44 5.98 -4.15 1.32
CA LEU A 44 4.83 -3.26 1.48
C LEU A 44 5.28 -1.82 1.75
N SER A 45 6.24 -1.61 2.66
CA SER A 45 6.80 -0.30 2.98
C SER A 45 7.36 0.41 1.75
N ARG A 46 8.15 -0.28 0.93
CA ARG A 46 8.69 0.28 -0.32
C ARG A 46 7.59 0.58 -1.33
N TYR A 47 6.61 -0.31 -1.45
CA TYR A 47 5.47 -0.12 -2.35
C TYR A 47 4.66 1.12 -1.97
N VAL A 48 4.37 1.30 -0.68
CA VAL A 48 3.68 2.48 -0.15
C VAL A 48 4.50 3.74 -0.40
N GLN A 49 5.81 3.72 -0.12
CA GLN A 49 6.69 4.86 -0.34
C GLN A 49 6.76 5.27 -1.82
N GLN A 50 6.85 4.31 -2.73
CA GLN A 50 6.93 4.57 -4.18
C GLN A 50 5.63 5.11 -4.75
N ASN A 51 4.47 4.69 -4.23
CA ASN A 51 3.17 5.05 -4.79
C ASN A 51 2.50 6.23 -4.07
N LEU A 52 2.75 6.44 -2.77
CA LEU A 52 2.17 7.55 -1.99
C LEU A 52 3.16 8.68 -1.74
N GLY A 53 4.47 8.47 -1.92
CA GLY A 53 5.49 9.51 -1.75
C GLY A 53 5.82 9.85 -0.29
N PHE A 54 5.26 9.15 0.69
CA PHE A 54 5.49 9.35 2.13
C PHE A 54 6.24 8.19 2.75
N ASN A 55 6.93 8.45 3.86
CA ASN A 55 7.64 7.40 4.60
C ASN A 55 6.64 6.68 5.52
N PRO A 56 6.48 5.34 5.46
CA PRO A 56 5.52 4.61 6.29
C PRO A 56 5.77 4.74 7.81
N THR A 57 6.95 5.22 8.22
CA THR A 57 7.23 5.60 9.61
C THR A 57 6.33 6.75 10.10
N GLU A 58 5.89 7.64 9.21
CA GLU A 58 4.95 8.73 9.53
C GLU A 58 3.50 8.25 9.70
N TYR A 59 3.18 7.03 9.24
CA TYR A 59 1.81 6.52 9.34
C TYR A 59 1.42 6.05 10.75
N ARG A 60 2.39 5.93 11.67
CA ARG A 60 2.21 5.29 12.98
C ARG A 60 2.73 6.09 14.17
N THR A 61 3.14 7.34 13.96
CA THR A 61 3.38 8.27 15.08
C THR A 61 2.07 8.98 15.41
#